data_AF-A0A916JS92-F1
#
_entry.id   AF-A0A916JS92-F1
#
_cell.length_a   1.000
_cell.length_b   1.000
_cell.length_c   1.000
_cell.angle_alpha   90.00
_cell.angle_beta   90.00
_cell.angle_gamma   90.00
#
_symmetry.space_group_name_H-M   'P 1'
#
loop_
_entity.id
_entity.type
_entity.pdbx_description
1 polymer ?
#
loop_
_entity_poly.entity_id
_entity_poly.type
_entity_poly.pdbx_seq_one_letter_code
_entity_poly.pdbx_strand_id
1 'polypeptide(L)'
;MYAVVKTGGKQYKVATGEKLKIEQIPAEVGTEITLDQVLAVGKGESMRFGIPLVNGASVKATIVAHGRHAKVIIFKMRRRKHYQKHSGHRQNYTELHIDEIKS
;
A
#
# COMPACT_ATOMS: atom_id res chain seq x y z
N MET A 1 -4.62 8.78 -15.90
CA MET A 1 -3.98 9.67 -14.91
C MET A 1 -3.50 8.78 -13.78
N TYR A 2 -2.27 8.97 -13.29
CA TYR A 2 -1.71 8.17 -12.20
C TYR A 2 -0.94 9.03 -11.22
N ALA A 3 -0.78 8.56 -9.99
CA ALA A 3 0.01 9.20 -8.96
C ALA A 3 1.00 8.19 -8.35
N VAL A 4 2.08 8.71 -7.76
CA VAL A 4 2.98 7.93 -6.91
C VAL A 4 2.75 8.39 -5.47
N VAL A 5 2.20 7.50 -4.65
CA VAL A 5 1.87 7.78 -3.25
C VAL A 5 2.82 7.05 -2.31
N LYS A 6 3.14 7.67 -1.18
CA LYS A 6 3.90 7.05 -0.11
C LYS A 6 2.96 6.68 1.04
N THR A 7 2.92 5.39 1.40
CA THR A 7 2.14 4.88 2.53
C THR A 7 2.77 3.60 3.07
N GLY A 8 2.63 3.34 4.37
CA GLY A 8 3.23 2.16 5.02
C GLY A 8 4.75 2.04 4.84
N GLY A 9 5.44 3.18 4.68
CA GLY A 9 6.89 3.22 4.41
C GLY A 9 7.31 2.81 3.00
N LYS A 10 6.36 2.56 2.09
CA LYS A 10 6.59 2.14 0.70
C LYS A 10 6.00 3.15 -0.28
N GLN A 11 6.39 3.04 -1.54
CA GLN A 11 5.85 3.85 -2.63
C GLN A 11 5.03 2.97 -3.57
N TYR A 12 3.89 3.49 -4.02
CA TYR A 12 2.98 2.80 -4.91
C TYR A 12 2.58 3.71 -6.06
N LYS A 13 2.62 3.19 -7.29
CA LYS A 13 1.99 3.82 -8.44
C LYS A 13 0.52 3.41 -8.43
N VAL A 14 -0.37 4.39 -8.51
CA VAL A 14 -1.82 4.16 -8.46
C VAL A 14 -2.52 4.88 -9.59
N ALA A 15 -3.56 4.26 -10.13
CA ALA A 15 -4.51 4.88 -11.04
C ALA A 15 -5.92 4.87 -10.44
N THR A 16 -6.77 5.79 -10.88
CA THR A 16 -8.19 5.83 -10.49
C THR A 16 -8.91 4.54 -10.90
N GLY A 17 -9.71 3.98 -9.99
CA GLY A 17 -10.43 2.71 -10.16
C GLY A 17 -9.63 1.45 -9.81
N GLU A 18 -8.35 1.59 -9.45
CA GLU A 18 -7.51 0.46 -9.08
C GLU A 18 -7.73 0.04 -7.62
N LYS A 19 -7.56 -1.26 -7.33
CA LYS A 19 -7.48 -1.77 -5.96
C LYS A 19 -6.03 -2.02 -5.55
N LEU A 20 -5.64 -1.47 -4.41
CA LEU A 20 -4.28 -1.57 -3.89
C LEU A 20 -4.27 -2.16 -2.49
N LYS A 21 -3.41 -3.16 -2.26
CA LYS A 21 -3.15 -3.69 -0.92
C LYS A 21 -1.93 -3.01 -0.31
N ILE A 22 -2.13 -2.41 0.86
CA ILE A 22 -1.08 -1.71 1.61
C ILE A 22 -0.98 -2.28 3.03
N GLU A 23 0.00 -1.78 3.79
CA GLU A 23 0.10 -2.09 5.22
C GLU A 23 -1.19 -1.73 5.97
N GLN A 24 -1.42 -2.41 7.10
CA GLN A 24 -2.66 -2.27 7.84
C GLN A 24 -2.86 -0.84 8.37
N ILE A 25 -4.05 -0.27 8.09
CA ILE A 25 -4.49 1.02 8.64
C ILE A 25 -5.62 0.78 9.67
N PRO A 26 -5.56 1.41 10.85
CA PRO A 26 -6.62 1.32 11.86
C PRO A 26 -7.81 2.24 11.49
N ALA A 27 -8.59 1.83 10.50
CA ALA A 27 -9.83 2.51 10.08
C ALA A 27 -10.85 1.46 9.64
N GLU A 28 -12.14 1.81 9.63
CA GLU A 28 -13.20 0.86 9.29
C GLU A 28 -13.34 0.63 7.78
N VAL A 29 -13.92 -0.51 7.40
CA VAL A 29 -14.26 -0.78 6.00
C VAL A 29 -15.34 0.19 5.55
N GLY A 30 -15.19 0.79 4.37
CA GLY A 30 -16.07 1.82 3.84
C GLY A 30 -15.68 3.25 4.23
N THR A 31 -14.68 3.43 5.09
CA THR A 31 -14.14 4.77 5.40
C THR A 31 -13.31 5.29 4.22
N GLU A 32 -13.53 6.55 3.85
CA GLU A 32 -12.70 7.30 2.90
C GLU A 32 -11.43 7.80 3.60
N ILE A 33 -10.28 7.56 2.96
CA ILE A 33 -8.96 7.98 3.40
C ILE A 33 -8.35 8.87 2.34
N THR A 34 -7.77 9.99 2.78
CA THR A 34 -6.96 10.84 1.91
C THR A 34 -5.48 10.53 2.12
N LEU A 35 -4.79 10.22 1.03
CA LEU A 35 -3.33 10.03 0.99
C LEU A 35 -2.68 11.32 0.51
N ASP A 36 -2.18 12.12 1.45
CA ASP A 36 -1.58 13.43 1.18
C ASP A 36 -0.11 13.36 0.74
N GLN A 37 0.56 12.22 0.96
CA GLN A 37 1.96 12.03 0.60
C GLN A 37 2.11 11.63 -0.87
N VAL A 38 1.79 12.56 -1.77
CA VAL A 38 1.94 12.38 -3.23
C VAL A 38 3.32 12.87 -3.69
N LEU A 39 4.10 11.96 -4.27
CA LEU A 39 5.47 12.23 -4.75
C LEU A 39 5.49 12.67 -6.21
N ALA A 40 4.57 12.16 -7.03
CA ALA A 40 4.47 12.52 -8.43
C ALA A 40 3.05 12.32 -8.96
N VAL A 41 2.66 13.11 -9.98
CA VAL A 41 1.40 12.97 -10.70
C VAL A 41 1.67 12.99 -12.20
N GLY A 42 1.12 12.01 -12.92
CA GLY A 42 1.24 11.87 -14.37
C GLY A 42 -0.12 12.02 -15.09
N LYS A 43 -0.17 12.91 -16.09
CA LYS A 43 -1.32 13.11 -16.98
C LYS A 43 -0.82 13.08 -18.43
N GLY A 44 -0.92 11.90 -19.06
CA GLY A 44 -0.43 11.70 -20.43
C GLY A 44 1.08 11.85 -20.51
N GLU A 45 1.55 12.74 -21.39
CA GLU A 45 2.98 13.09 -21.56
C GLU A 45 3.51 14.04 -20.48
N SER A 46 2.62 14.70 -19.72
CA SER A 46 3.01 15.64 -18.67
C SER A 46 3.17 14.93 -17.31
N MET A 47 4.30 15.15 -16.64
CA MET A 47 4.58 14.59 -15.32
C MET A 47 5.07 15.68 -14.37
N ARG A 48 4.41 15.79 -13.21
CA ARG A 48 4.79 16.70 -12.13
C ARG A 48 5.46 15.89 -11.03
N PHE A 49 6.67 16.29 -10.66
CA PHE A 49 7.43 15.70 -9.56
C PHE A 49 7.44 16.66 -8.38
N GLY A 50 7.28 16.12 -7.18
CA GLY A 50 7.37 16.87 -5.93
C GLY A 50 8.80 17.10 -5.48
N ILE A 51 9.01 18.18 -4.71
CA ILE A 51 10.28 18.45 -4.02
C ILE A 51 9.96 18.82 -2.57
N PRO A 52 9.76 17.87 -1.64
CA PRO A 52 9.68 16.41 -1.80
C PRO A 52 8.27 15.88 -2.14
N LEU A 53 7.23 16.70 -1.98
CA LEU A 53 5.83 16.37 -2.27
C LEU A 53 5.29 17.31 -3.36
N VAL A 54 4.24 16.88 -4.07
CA VAL A 54 3.51 17.74 -5.02
C VAL A 54 2.50 18.58 -4.23
N ASN A 55 2.70 19.90 -4.20
CA ASN A 55 1.81 20.80 -3.45
C ASN A 55 0.37 20.74 -3.97
N GLY A 56 -0.58 20.53 -3.06
CA GLY A 56 -2.01 20.49 -3.38
C GLY A 56 -2.51 19.19 -4.00
N ALA A 57 -1.62 18.22 -4.25
CA ALA A 57 -2.01 16.91 -4.73
C ALA A 57 -2.42 15.99 -3.58
N SER A 58 -3.51 15.25 -3.76
CA SER A 58 -3.96 14.24 -2.81
C SER A 58 -4.64 13.09 -3.54
N VAL A 59 -4.59 11.90 -2.96
CA VAL A 59 -5.30 10.73 -3.52
C VAL A 59 -6.37 10.30 -2.54
N LYS A 60 -7.63 10.33 -2.99
CA LYS A 60 -8.76 9.83 -2.22
C LYS A 60 -8.96 8.35 -2.50
N ALA A 61 -9.10 7.56 -1.45
CA ALA A 61 -9.29 6.13 -1.55
C ALA A 61 -10.23 5.62 -0.46
N THR A 62 -11.05 4.63 -0.79
CA THR A 62 -11.97 3.99 0.16
C THR A 62 -11.42 2.65 0.61
N ILE A 63 -11.52 2.35 1.91
CA ILE A 63 -11.17 1.01 2.40
C ILE A 63 -12.23 0.01 1.95
N VAL A 64 -11.80 -0.99 1.17
CA VAL A 64 -12.68 -2.07 0.69
C VAL A 64 -12.66 -3.25 1.64
N ALA A 65 -11.50 -3.58 2.21
CA ALA A 65 -11.36 -4.74 3.08
C ALA A 65 -10.13 -4.67 3.97
N HIS A 66 -10.20 -5.37 5.10
CA HIS A 66 -9.03 -5.79 5.88
C HIS A 66 -8.85 -7.29 5.76
N GLY A 67 -7.61 -7.74 5.66
CA GLY A 67 -7.33 -9.15 5.44
C GLY A 67 -5.96 -9.58 5.93
N ARG A 68 -5.68 -10.88 5.72
CA ARG A 68 -4.38 -11.47 5.99
C ARG A 68 -3.89 -12.21 4.75
N HIS A 69 -2.65 -11.97 4.35
CA HIS A 69 -2.03 -12.66 3.23
C HIS A 69 -1.99 -14.18 3.42
N ALA A 70 -1.63 -14.88 2.34
CA ALA A 70 -1.35 -16.30 2.38
C ALA A 70 -0.28 -16.61 3.43
N LYS A 71 -0.39 -17.78 4.06
CA LYS A 71 0.54 -18.20 5.11
C LYS A 71 1.92 -18.44 4.52
N VAL A 72 2.90 -17.72 5.03
CA VAL A 72 4.33 -17.96 4.76
C VAL A 72 4.84 -18.93 5.81
N ILE A 73 5.46 -20.02 5.37
CA ILE A 73 6.06 -21.02 6.25
C ILE A 73 7.54 -20.68 6.46
N ILE A 74 7.93 -20.50 7.70
CA ILE A 74 9.30 -20.21 8.12
C ILE A 74 9.87 -21.48 8.73
N PHE A 75 10.80 -22.11 8.00
CA PHE A 75 11.51 -23.29 8.45
C PHE A 75 12.95 -22.95 8.83
N LYS A 76 13.40 -23.38 10.01
CA LYS A 76 14.79 -23.22 10.47
C LYS A 76 15.31 -24.59 10.91
N MET A 77 16.45 -25.01 10.39
CA MET A 77 17.10 -26.27 10.76
C MET A 77 18.60 -26.09 10.87
N ARG A 78 19.22 -26.75 11.85
CA ARG A 78 20.68 -26.87 11.96
C ARG A 78 21.05 -28.36 11.93
N ARG A 79 21.65 -28.77 10.82
CA ARG A 79 22.15 -30.13 10.58
C ARG A 79 23.00 -30.61 11.76
N ARG A 80 22.78 -31.85 12.21
CA ARG A 80 23.56 -32.54 13.27
C ARG A 80 23.59 -31.81 14.63
N LYS A 81 22.73 -30.82 14.86
CA LYS A 81 22.62 -30.08 16.12
C LYS A 81 21.30 -30.29 16.84
N HIS A 82 20.53 -31.33 16.46
CA HIS A 82 19.21 -31.63 17.00
C HIS A 82 18.32 -30.36 17.12
N TYR A 83 18.40 -29.49 16.10
CA TYR A 83 17.67 -28.23 16.08
C TYR A 83 16.87 -28.12 14.79
N GLN A 84 15.55 -28.01 14.96
CA GLN A 84 14.57 -27.80 13.91
C GLN A 84 13.42 -26.98 14.48
N LYS A 85 12.95 -25.97 13.75
CA LYS A 85 11.81 -25.11 14.13
C LYS A 85 10.97 -24.81 12.89
N HIS A 86 9.66 -24.88 13.08
CA HIS A 86 8.66 -24.46 12.10
C HIS A 86 7.82 -23.33 12.69
N SER A 87 7.51 -22.32 11.88
CA SER A 87 6.59 -21.23 12.25
C SER A 87 5.80 -20.79 11.02
N GLY A 88 4.59 -20.27 11.24
CA GLY A 88 3.80 -19.64 10.19
C GLY A 88 3.68 -18.14 10.43
N HIS A 89 3.71 -17.35 9.36
CA HIS A 89 3.38 -15.93 9.39
C HIS A 89 2.27 -15.62 8.40
N ARG A 90 1.34 -14.74 8.79
CA ARG A 90 0.34 -14.16 7.88
C ARG A 90 0.29 -12.67 8.17
N GLN A 91 0.81 -11.88 7.22
CA GLN A 91 0.85 -10.43 7.31
C GLN A 91 -0.55 -9.86 7.08
N ASN A 92 -0.95 -8.90 7.93
CA ASN A 92 -2.20 -8.18 7.77
C ASN A 92 -2.06 -7.14 6.66
N TYR A 93 -3.15 -6.84 5.96
CA TYR A 93 -3.20 -5.79 4.95
C TYR A 93 -4.54 -5.06 4.98
N THR A 94 -4.53 -3.85 4.46
CA THR A 94 -5.73 -3.09 4.12
C THR A 94 -5.80 -2.94 2.60
N GLU A 95 -6.94 -3.28 2.02
CA GLU A 95 -7.22 -3.11 0.60
C GLU A 95 -7.98 -1.81 0.39
N LEU A 96 -7.41 -0.94 -0.43
CA LEU A 96 -7.95 0.35 -0.82
C LEU A 96 -8.49 0.28 -2.24
N HIS A 97 -9.54 1.02 -2.52
CA HIS A 97 -9.99 1.37 -3.87
C HIS A 97 -9.67 2.84 -4.11
N ILE A 98 -8.99 3.15 -5.21
CA ILE A 98 -8.57 4.53 -5.53
C ILE A 98 -9.72 5.25 -6.23
N ASP A 99 -10.34 6.21 -5.55
CA ASP A 99 -11.54 6.90 -6.03
C ASP A 99 -11.18 8.12 -6.89
N GLU A 100 -10.21 8.92 -6.45
CA GLU A 100 -9.85 10.15 -7.13
C GLU A 100 -8.38 10.50 -6.92
N ILE A 101 -7.75 11.05 -7.96
CA ILE A 101 -6.42 11.65 -7.88
C ILE A 101 -6.59 13.15 -8.11
N LYS A 102 -6.41 13.94 -7.06
CA LYS A 102 -6.38 15.39 -7.09
C LYS A 102 -4.94 15.86 -7.32
N SER A 103 -4.75 16.77 -8.27
CA SER A 103 -3.42 17.23 -8.75
C SER A 103 -3.24 18.73 -8.68
#